data_AF-A0A947VP22-F1
#
_entry.id   AF-A0A947VP22-F1
#
_cell.length_a   1.000
_cell.length_b   1.000
_cell.length_c   1.000
_cell.angle_alpha   90.00
_cell.angle_beta   90.00
_cell.angle_gamma   90.00
#
_symmetry.space_group_name_H-M   'P 1'
#
loop_
_entity.id
_entity.type
_entity.pdbx_description
1 polymer ?
#
loop_
_entity_poly.entity_id
_entity_poly.type
_entity_poly.pdbx_seq_one_letter_code
_entity_poly.pdbx_strand_id
1 'polypeptide(L)'
;GNVISDDELGDWLAECKGNVAVILDTCMSGGFTKGIEEIVKSVPNPQVPKDAIAKKHFGEGLVEHLKQRPISRDLNQVGYVVLMACEEDKSAYESRRLKNGVFTYYIVEGLWGPADADNDNSVSAEEDFYYADPLVSQYKPTNQAPQLYDGYGGDTEEELLLVIASPPGAGTIAGNVTDVSTSLAIGGAKVAVEGTNLSATTDANGDYTITDVAEGTYTVTASVDGYESASQGVTVEADITSTVDFALNPLSATGTTMHVDSIDMSLKTSGPLVNAIATVTIYDANNTPVEGATVSGQWSGATTDSDSGVTDTNGQVSLESDKVKNPPSGTTFTFTVNDVIKDGWTYDSGANSETSDSISI
;
A
#
# COMPACT_ATOMS: atom_id res chain seq x y z
N GLY A 1 24.51 -33.32 4.78
CA GLY A 1 24.04 -31.93 4.79
C GLY A 1 25.06 -31.14 5.55
N ASN A 2 25.36 -29.92 5.11
CA ASN A 2 26.29 -29.06 5.83
C ASN A 2 25.63 -28.67 7.15
N VAL A 3 26.19 -29.14 8.26
CA VAL A 3 25.79 -28.78 9.63
C VAL A 3 26.79 -27.73 10.10
N ILE A 4 26.31 -26.67 10.72
CA ILE A 4 27.15 -25.66 11.38
C ILE A 4 27.39 -26.16 12.80
N SER A 5 28.66 -26.31 13.19
CA SER A 5 29.00 -26.64 14.58
C SER A 5 28.93 -25.40 15.47
N ASP A 6 28.76 -25.61 16.78
CA ASP A 6 28.88 -24.57 17.81
C ASP A 6 30.23 -23.86 17.76
N ASP A 7 31.32 -24.61 17.59
CA ASP A 7 32.68 -24.06 17.40
C ASP A 7 32.75 -23.17 16.14
N GLU A 8 32.21 -23.64 15.01
CA GLU A 8 32.21 -22.90 13.74
C GLU A 8 31.36 -21.62 13.81
N LEU A 9 30.21 -21.66 14.49
CA LEU A 9 29.40 -20.48 14.75
C LEU A 9 30.12 -19.51 15.69
N GLY A 10 30.79 -20.00 16.73
CA GLY A 10 31.59 -19.19 17.65
C GLY A 10 32.71 -18.45 16.92
N ASP A 11 33.46 -19.14 16.05
CA ASP A 11 34.51 -18.55 15.22
C ASP A 11 33.96 -17.43 14.32
N TRP A 12 32.80 -17.65 13.68
CA TRP A 12 32.17 -16.61 12.85
C TRP A 12 31.74 -15.38 13.64
N LEU A 13 31.21 -15.58 14.86
CA LEU A 13 30.80 -14.47 15.72
C LEU A 13 32.00 -13.69 16.24
N ALA A 14 33.11 -14.35 16.54
CA ALA A 14 34.36 -13.69 16.93
C ALA A 14 34.98 -12.84 15.80
N GLU A 15 34.68 -13.15 14.54
CA GLU A 15 35.13 -12.37 13.38
C GLU A 15 34.22 -11.19 13.03
N CYS A 16 33.02 -11.12 13.59
CA CYS A 16 32.07 -10.04 13.34
C CYS A 16 32.62 -8.68 13.83
N LYS A 17 32.38 -7.64 13.03
CA LYS A 17 32.72 -6.26 13.38
C LYS A 17 31.44 -5.52 13.76
N GLY A 18 31.39 -4.99 14.98
CA GLY A 18 30.23 -4.30 15.54
C GLY A 18 29.55 -5.12 16.62
N ASN A 19 28.39 -4.65 17.09
CA ASN A 19 27.59 -5.34 18.11
C ASN A 19 26.62 -6.30 17.43
N VAL A 20 26.69 -7.58 17.75
CA VAL A 20 25.85 -8.62 17.12
C VAL A 20 24.97 -9.31 18.16
N ALA A 21 23.67 -9.36 17.93
CA ALA A 21 22.76 -10.20 18.70
C ALA A 21 22.35 -11.43 17.89
N VAL A 22 22.41 -12.59 18.53
CA VAL A 22 22.08 -13.89 17.93
C VAL A 22 20.94 -14.52 18.73
N ILE A 23 19.89 -14.96 18.05
CA ILE A 23 18.77 -15.67 18.67
C ILE A 23 18.77 -17.10 18.14
N LEU A 24 18.95 -18.07 19.04
CA LEU A 24 18.99 -19.50 18.74
C LEU A 24 17.72 -20.20 19.26
N ASP A 25 16.68 -20.23 18.43
CA ASP A 25 15.46 -21.01 18.70
C ASP A 25 15.56 -22.44 18.13
N THR A 26 16.44 -23.22 18.74
CA THR A 26 16.69 -24.61 18.36
C THR A 26 16.77 -25.50 19.60
N CYS A 27 16.51 -26.81 19.44
CA CYS A 27 16.68 -27.75 20.55
C CYS A 27 18.15 -27.83 20.95
N MET A 28 18.42 -27.98 22.24
CA MET A 28 19.79 -28.08 22.80
C MET A 28 20.64 -26.84 22.51
N SER A 29 20.02 -25.67 22.30
CA SER A 29 20.71 -24.41 21.95
C SER A 29 21.79 -24.01 22.96
N GLY A 30 21.60 -24.36 24.24
CA GLY A 30 22.56 -24.13 25.32
C GLY A 30 23.92 -24.80 25.10
N GLY A 31 23.97 -25.83 24.25
CA GLY A 31 25.22 -26.50 23.86
C GLY A 31 26.24 -25.55 23.23
N PHE A 32 25.80 -24.40 22.68
CA PHE A 32 26.67 -23.32 22.22
C PHE A 32 27.63 -22.80 23.29
N THR A 33 27.25 -22.89 24.56
CA THR A 33 28.02 -22.34 25.71
C THR A 33 28.87 -23.37 26.44
N LYS A 34 29.05 -24.55 25.84
CA LYS A 34 29.80 -25.64 26.45
C LYS A 34 31.25 -25.23 26.74
N GLY A 35 31.66 -25.29 28.00
CA GLY A 35 33.00 -24.90 28.45
C GLY A 35 33.15 -23.45 28.91
N ILE A 36 32.08 -22.65 28.86
CA ILE A 36 32.02 -21.26 29.34
C ILE A 36 30.80 -21.02 30.26
N GLU A 37 30.44 -22.03 31.06
CA GLU A 37 29.24 -22.06 31.89
C GLU A 37 29.16 -20.92 32.94
N GLU A 38 30.30 -20.39 33.38
CA GLU A 38 30.36 -19.29 34.38
C GLU A 38 29.88 -17.94 33.85
N ILE A 39 29.70 -17.79 32.53
CA ILE A 39 29.29 -16.55 31.86
C ILE A 39 27.92 -16.68 31.17
N VAL A 40 27.15 -17.72 31.54
CA VAL A 40 25.80 -17.98 31.04
C VAL A 40 24.79 -17.58 32.12
N LYS A 41 23.91 -16.63 31.78
CA LYS A 41 22.82 -16.19 32.65
C LYS A 41 21.61 -17.13 32.47
N SER A 42 21.00 -17.52 33.59
CA SER A 42 19.78 -18.34 33.64
C SER A 42 18.99 -17.96 34.90
N VAL A 43 17.67 -17.81 34.81
CA VAL A 43 16.87 -17.39 35.97
C VAL A 43 16.64 -18.58 36.90
N PRO A 44 17.06 -18.54 38.19
CA PRO A 44 17.03 -19.71 39.06
C PRO A 44 15.64 -20.20 39.49
N ASN A 45 14.55 -19.47 39.19
CA ASN A 45 13.22 -19.81 39.69
C ASN A 45 12.07 -19.29 38.79
N PRO A 46 11.31 -20.18 38.11
CA PRO A 46 10.22 -19.82 37.18
C PRO A 46 8.91 -19.37 37.87
N GLN A 47 8.91 -19.13 39.18
CA GLN A 47 7.72 -18.77 39.97
C GLN A 47 7.62 -17.26 40.30
N VAL A 48 8.51 -16.41 39.78
CA VAL A 48 8.51 -14.99 40.15
C VAL A 48 7.40 -14.24 39.39
N PRO A 49 6.47 -13.55 40.08
CA PRO A 49 5.41 -12.78 39.43
C PRO A 49 5.97 -11.63 38.58
N LYS A 50 5.25 -11.29 37.49
CA LYS A 50 5.53 -10.21 36.52
C LYS A 50 6.02 -8.90 37.13
N ASP A 51 5.64 -8.60 38.37
CA ASP A 51 5.86 -7.30 39.01
C ASP A 51 7.08 -7.28 39.95
N ALA A 52 7.66 -8.45 40.27
CA ALA A 52 8.63 -8.59 41.35
C ALA A 52 10.11 -8.55 40.89
N ILE A 53 10.40 -8.82 39.62
CA ILE A 53 11.76 -8.69 39.08
C ILE A 53 12.03 -7.21 38.73
N ALA A 54 11.12 -6.57 38.00
CA ALA A 54 11.26 -5.17 37.56
C ALA A 54 11.37 -4.16 38.73
N LYS A 55 10.73 -4.40 39.87
CA LYS A 55 10.73 -3.44 41.00
C LYS A 55 11.80 -3.63 42.05
N LYS A 56 12.43 -4.80 42.14
CA LYS A 56 13.22 -5.15 43.34
C LYS A 56 14.73 -4.93 43.18
N HIS A 57 15.24 -4.77 41.97
CA HIS A 57 16.70 -4.75 41.74
C HIS A 57 17.27 -3.46 41.11
N PHE A 58 16.45 -2.59 40.53
CA PHE A 58 16.94 -1.37 39.85
C PHE A 58 16.73 -0.06 40.63
N GLY A 59 16.37 -0.18 41.92
CA GLY A 59 16.19 0.95 42.82
C GLY A 59 17.51 1.41 43.43
N GLU A 60 17.96 2.60 43.02
CA GLU A 60 19.03 3.43 43.63
C GLU A 60 20.47 3.11 43.18
N GLY A 61 20.91 3.71 42.06
CA GLY A 61 22.36 3.75 41.77
C GLY A 61 22.87 4.48 40.53
N LEU A 62 22.06 4.72 39.50
CA LEU A 62 22.61 5.13 38.20
C LEU A 62 22.96 6.63 38.07
N VAL A 63 22.23 7.52 38.75
CA VAL A 63 22.39 8.99 38.61
C VAL A 63 23.71 9.51 39.22
N GLU A 64 24.30 8.79 40.17
CA GLU A 64 25.63 9.11 40.72
C GLU A 64 26.77 8.53 39.86
N HIS A 65 26.56 7.41 39.16
CA HIS A 65 27.59 6.79 38.32
C HIS A 65 27.74 7.46 36.95
N LEU A 66 26.65 8.01 36.39
CA LEU A 66 26.65 8.69 35.09
C LEU A 66 27.40 10.03 35.08
N LYS A 67 27.80 10.58 36.24
CA LYS A 67 28.54 11.85 36.32
C LYS A 67 30.05 11.72 36.19
N GLN A 68 30.62 10.50 36.16
CA GLN A 68 32.08 10.34 36.30
C GLN A 68 32.80 9.61 35.17
N ARG A 69 32.16 9.14 34.09
CA ARG A 69 32.90 8.38 33.05
C ARG A 69 32.50 8.72 31.61
N PRO A 70 33.48 8.88 30.70
CA PRO A 70 33.21 9.08 29.29
C PRO A 70 32.55 7.84 28.66
N ILE A 71 31.54 8.10 27.83
CA ILE A 71 30.56 7.23 27.15
C ILE A 71 31.12 6.08 26.27
N SER A 72 32.37 5.64 26.45
CA SER A 72 33.00 4.74 25.46
C SER A 72 33.95 3.68 26.01
N ARG A 73 33.72 3.15 27.21
CA ARG A 73 34.68 2.18 27.80
C ARG A 73 34.21 0.74 28.01
N ASP A 74 32.97 0.38 27.73
CA ASP A 74 32.45 -0.95 28.09
C ASP A 74 32.09 -1.84 26.88
N LEU A 75 32.67 -1.58 25.71
CA LEU A 75 32.54 -2.44 24.51
C LEU A 75 33.78 -3.34 24.24
N ASN A 76 34.57 -3.65 25.26
CA ASN A 76 35.82 -4.38 25.06
C ASN A 76 35.83 -5.74 25.78
N GLN A 77 35.16 -6.75 25.19
CA GLN A 77 35.86 -8.03 24.94
C GLN A 77 35.17 -9.02 23.99
N VAL A 78 33.84 -9.06 23.81
CA VAL A 78 33.20 -10.12 22.99
C VAL A 78 32.37 -9.61 21.80
N GLY A 79 31.81 -8.39 21.82
CA GLY A 79 31.17 -7.79 20.64
C GLY A 79 29.88 -8.48 20.16
N TYR A 80 29.43 -9.54 20.83
CA TYR A 80 28.18 -10.23 20.52
C TYR A 80 27.47 -10.76 21.78
N VAL A 81 26.16 -10.94 21.66
CA VAL A 81 25.25 -11.52 22.66
C VAL A 81 24.46 -12.66 22.00
N VAL A 82 24.18 -13.74 22.74
CA VAL A 82 23.44 -14.91 22.25
C VAL A 82 22.31 -15.27 23.20
N LEU A 83 21.08 -15.19 22.68
CA LEU A 83 19.83 -15.57 23.31
C LEU A 83 19.46 -16.99 22.87
N MET A 84 19.33 -17.92 23.80
CA MET A 84 19.11 -19.34 23.52
C MET A 84 17.78 -19.81 24.08
N ALA A 85 17.03 -20.59 23.30
CA ALA A 85 15.69 -21.03 23.68
C ALA A 85 15.66 -22.04 24.83
N CYS A 86 16.73 -22.80 25.03
CA CYS A 86 16.81 -23.86 26.03
C CYS A 86 18.26 -24.22 26.42
N GLU A 87 18.43 -24.84 27.58
CA GLU A 87 19.67 -25.50 28.03
C GLU A 87 20.11 -26.65 27.09
N GLU A 88 21.36 -27.10 27.24
CA GLU A 88 21.99 -28.11 26.38
C GLU A 88 21.29 -29.49 26.35
N ASP A 89 20.50 -29.83 27.37
CA ASP A 89 19.75 -31.09 27.49
C ASP A 89 18.23 -30.91 27.28
N LYS A 90 17.78 -29.70 26.93
CA LYS A 90 16.37 -29.32 26.80
C LYS A 90 15.96 -29.08 25.34
N SER A 91 14.66 -28.85 25.13
CA SER A 91 14.08 -28.70 23.78
C SER A 91 13.38 -27.35 23.61
N ALA A 92 13.64 -26.71 22.47
CA ALA A 92 12.82 -25.62 21.97
C ALA A 92 11.45 -26.15 21.53
N TYR A 93 10.40 -25.35 21.71
CA TYR A 93 9.02 -25.78 21.45
C TYR A 93 8.32 -24.87 20.44
N GLU A 94 7.69 -25.48 19.44
CA GLU A 94 6.79 -24.78 18.51
C GLU A 94 5.35 -24.79 19.02
N SER A 95 4.71 -23.62 19.03
CA SER A 95 3.32 -23.50 19.42
C SER A 95 2.40 -23.24 18.23
N ARG A 96 1.44 -24.14 18.01
CA ARG A 96 0.33 -23.88 17.08
C ARG A 96 -0.59 -22.73 17.54
N ARG A 97 -0.66 -22.47 18.85
CA ARG A 97 -1.47 -21.38 19.41
C ARG A 97 -0.84 -20.02 19.13
N LEU A 98 0.47 -19.93 19.30
CA LEU A 98 1.25 -18.72 19.02
C LEU A 98 1.62 -18.60 17.53
N LYS A 99 1.45 -19.69 16.76
CA LYS A 99 1.88 -19.83 15.35
C LYS A 99 3.38 -19.54 15.14
N ASN A 100 4.19 -19.80 16.17
CA ASN A 100 5.63 -19.54 16.19
C ASN A 100 6.34 -20.45 17.22
N GLY A 101 7.67 -20.47 17.22
CA GLY A 101 8.48 -20.94 18.33
C GLY A 101 8.14 -20.16 19.59
N VAL A 102 7.98 -20.85 20.73
CA VAL A 102 7.57 -20.21 21.99
C VAL A 102 8.60 -19.17 22.45
N PHE A 103 9.89 -19.46 22.26
CA PHE A 103 10.96 -18.53 22.60
C PHE A 103 11.00 -17.34 21.64
N THR A 104 11.03 -17.60 20.33
CA THR A 104 10.96 -16.54 19.30
C THR A 104 9.77 -15.61 19.51
N TYR A 105 8.59 -16.16 19.85
CA TYR A 105 7.40 -15.35 20.09
C TYR A 105 7.61 -14.34 21.22
N TYR A 106 8.11 -14.78 22.38
CA TYR A 106 8.23 -13.92 23.55
C TYR A 106 9.40 -12.95 23.47
N ILE A 107 10.47 -13.31 22.76
CA ILE A 107 11.53 -12.38 22.36
C ILE A 107 10.92 -11.28 21.49
N VAL A 108 10.26 -11.62 20.38
CA VAL A 108 9.63 -10.61 19.51
C VAL A 108 8.58 -9.77 20.25
N GLU A 109 7.80 -10.36 21.15
CA GLU A 109 6.84 -9.62 21.98
C GLU A 109 7.53 -8.65 22.95
N GLY A 110 8.64 -9.04 23.58
CA GLY A 110 9.43 -8.18 24.47
C GLY A 110 10.00 -6.97 23.74
N LEU A 111 10.51 -7.19 22.53
CA LEU A 111 11.01 -6.14 21.65
C LEU A 111 9.93 -5.13 21.22
N TRP A 112 8.65 -5.46 21.37
CA TRP A 112 7.55 -4.53 21.13
C TRP A 112 7.24 -3.67 22.37
N GLY A 113 8.23 -3.44 23.23
CA GLY A 113 8.16 -2.49 24.34
C GLY A 113 7.81 -3.03 25.73
N PRO A 114 7.13 -4.18 25.96
CA PRO A 114 6.84 -4.61 27.32
C PRO A 114 8.07 -5.13 28.08
N ALA A 115 9.21 -5.29 27.40
CA ALA A 115 10.48 -5.61 28.02
C ALA A 115 11.26 -4.38 28.52
N ASP A 116 10.95 -3.16 28.04
CA ASP A 116 11.60 -1.91 28.46
C ASP A 116 11.31 -1.66 29.95
N ALA A 117 12.22 -2.12 30.80
CA ALA A 117 12.02 -2.19 32.23
C ALA A 117 12.40 -0.86 32.90
N ASP A 118 13.38 -0.16 32.33
CA ASP A 118 13.88 1.10 32.83
C ASP A 118 13.18 2.34 32.22
N ASN A 119 12.34 2.12 31.20
CA ASN A 119 11.56 3.12 30.46
C ASN A 119 12.43 4.14 29.71
N ASP A 120 13.58 3.71 29.20
CA ASP A 120 14.47 4.55 28.41
C ASP A 120 14.12 4.59 26.91
N ASN A 121 13.10 3.84 26.49
CA ASN A 121 12.65 3.63 25.10
C ASN A 121 13.60 2.77 24.25
N SER A 122 14.44 1.98 24.88
CA SER A 122 15.24 0.92 24.29
C SER A 122 14.93 -0.40 25.00
N VAL A 123 15.21 -1.52 24.33
CA VAL A 123 15.12 -2.84 24.95
C VAL A 123 16.47 -3.52 24.79
N SER A 124 17.21 -3.64 25.89
CA SER A 124 18.46 -4.41 25.95
C SER A 124 18.22 -5.92 25.78
N ALA A 125 19.29 -6.67 25.47
CA ALA A 125 19.19 -8.12 25.34
C ALA A 125 18.81 -8.78 26.68
N GLU A 126 19.27 -8.20 27.78
CA GLU A 126 18.96 -8.59 29.14
C GLU A 126 17.49 -8.32 29.47
N GLU A 127 16.97 -7.15 29.15
CA GLU A 127 15.55 -6.81 29.35
C GLU A 127 14.63 -7.76 28.58
N ASP A 128 14.93 -7.99 27.30
CA ASP A 128 14.18 -8.92 26.48
C ASP A 128 14.27 -10.35 27.01
N PHE A 129 15.47 -10.77 27.46
CA PHE A 129 15.66 -12.06 28.11
C PHE A 129 14.84 -12.20 29.40
N TYR A 130 14.91 -11.22 30.29
CA TYR A 130 14.19 -11.24 31.57
C TYR A 130 12.67 -11.09 31.41
N TYR A 131 12.21 -10.49 30.30
CA TYR A 131 10.82 -10.51 29.89
C TYR A 131 10.41 -11.91 29.39
N ALA A 132 11.17 -12.48 28.46
CA ALA A 132 10.81 -13.70 27.75
C ALA A 132 10.96 -14.96 28.61
N ASP A 133 12.03 -15.08 29.40
CA ASP A 133 12.35 -16.26 30.22
C ASP A 133 11.17 -16.76 31.08
N PRO A 134 10.54 -15.93 31.94
CA PRO A 134 9.45 -16.39 32.79
C PRO A 134 8.20 -16.78 31.97
N LEU A 135 7.96 -16.14 30.82
CA LEU A 135 6.82 -16.43 29.95
C LEU A 135 7.00 -17.76 29.21
N VAL A 136 8.21 -18.01 28.69
CA VAL A 136 8.61 -19.26 28.06
C VAL A 136 8.57 -20.41 29.08
N SER A 137 9.17 -20.19 30.25
CA SER A 137 9.19 -21.15 31.36
C SER A 137 7.78 -21.45 31.88
N GLN A 138 6.86 -20.47 31.89
CA GLN A 138 5.45 -20.71 32.19
C GLN A 138 4.75 -21.50 31.08
N TYR A 139 5.07 -21.23 29.81
CA TYR A 139 4.44 -21.86 28.65
C TYR A 139 4.84 -23.34 28.50
N LYS A 140 6.11 -23.67 28.78
CA LYS A 140 6.66 -25.03 28.80
C LYS A 140 7.53 -25.25 30.05
N PRO A 141 6.88 -25.44 31.22
CA PRO A 141 7.60 -25.67 32.46
C PRO A 141 8.58 -26.83 32.35
N THR A 142 9.78 -26.67 32.91
CA THR A 142 10.85 -27.69 33.04
C THR A 142 11.50 -28.17 31.73
N ASN A 143 10.90 -27.91 30.56
CA ASN A 143 11.37 -28.46 29.29
C ASN A 143 11.97 -27.42 28.34
N GLN A 144 11.63 -26.14 28.53
CA GLN A 144 12.20 -25.02 27.80
C GLN A 144 12.63 -23.98 28.83
N ALA A 145 13.95 -23.81 28.98
CA ALA A 145 14.59 -22.95 29.96
C ALA A 145 15.61 -22.07 29.24
N PRO A 146 15.20 -20.85 28.83
CA PRO A 146 16.07 -19.94 28.09
C PRO A 146 17.41 -19.64 28.78
N GLN A 147 18.42 -19.36 27.96
CA GLN A 147 19.75 -18.93 28.43
C GLN A 147 20.22 -17.69 27.68
N LEU A 148 21.03 -16.87 28.34
CA LEU A 148 21.66 -15.69 27.75
C LEU A 148 23.18 -15.80 27.91
N TYR A 149 23.91 -15.57 26.83
CA TYR A 149 25.36 -15.43 26.80
C TYR A 149 25.71 -14.02 26.33
N ASP A 150 26.50 -13.29 27.10
CA ASP A 150 26.89 -11.91 26.80
C ASP A 150 28.42 -11.69 26.91
N GLY A 151 29.17 -12.74 27.25
CA GLY A 151 30.62 -12.67 27.41
C GLY A 151 31.10 -12.09 28.75
N TYR A 152 30.20 -11.75 29.67
CA TYR A 152 30.53 -11.16 30.97
C TYR A 152 30.29 -12.14 32.12
N GLY A 153 31.36 -12.42 32.88
CA GLY A 153 31.30 -13.27 34.07
C GLY A 153 30.93 -12.50 35.33
N GLY A 154 29.70 -12.67 35.79
CA GLY A 154 29.21 -12.16 37.08
C GLY A 154 27.77 -11.66 37.02
N ASP A 155 27.07 -11.76 38.14
CA ASP A 155 25.73 -11.16 38.37
C ASP A 155 25.75 -9.61 38.37
N THR A 156 26.82 -8.99 37.88
CA THR A 156 26.93 -7.54 37.80
C THR A 156 26.28 -7.04 36.52
N GLU A 157 25.29 -6.19 36.71
CA GLU A 157 24.45 -5.50 35.72
C GLU A 157 25.26 -4.57 34.81
N GLU A 158 26.20 -5.12 34.06
CA GLU A 158 26.73 -4.46 32.86
C GLU A 158 25.80 -4.86 31.70
N GLU A 159 24.89 -3.95 31.36
CA GLU A 159 23.90 -4.13 30.29
C GLU A 159 24.59 -4.05 28.93
N LEU A 160 24.45 -5.10 28.11
CA LEU A 160 24.78 -5.02 26.71
C LEU A 160 23.63 -4.28 26.01
N LEU A 161 23.87 -2.99 25.75
CA LEU A 161 22.95 -2.10 25.04
C LEU A 161 22.62 -2.67 23.66
N LEU A 162 21.52 -3.42 23.57
CA LEU A 162 20.90 -3.78 22.32
C LEU A 162 20.03 -2.57 21.94
N VAL A 163 20.52 -1.73 21.03
CA VAL A 163 19.69 -0.67 20.46
C VAL A 163 18.77 -1.31 19.42
N ILE A 164 17.68 -1.89 19.90
CA ILE A 164 16.47 -2.07 19.13
C ILE A 164 15.54 -0.98 19.60
N ALA A 165 15.32 -0.01 18.71
CA ALA A 165 14.39 1.07 18.92
C ALA A 165 13.08 0.49 19.46
N SER A 166 12.55 1.09 20.54
CA SER A 166 11.15 0.90 20.95
C SER A 166 10.27 0.75 19.70
N PRO A 167 9.29 -0.19 19.68
CA PRO A 167 8.43 -0.31 18.53
C PRO A 167 7.90 1.08 18.22
N PRO A 168 8.04 1.53 16.96
CA PRO A 168 7.65 2.87 16.60
C PRO A 168 6.24 3.14 17.12
N GLY A 169 6.10 4.11 18.04
CA GLY A 169 4.82 4.44 18.66
C GLY A 169 3.78 4.73 17.58
N ALA A 170 2.53 4.29 17.77
CA ALA A 170 1.56 4.39 16.68
C ALA A 170 0.82 5.73 16.68
N GLY A 171 0.63 6.29 15.49
CA GLY A 171 -0.20 7.47 15.24
C GLY A 171 -1.43 7.13 14.39
N THR A 172 -2.12 8.18 13.96
CA THR A 172 -3.30 8.10 13.09
C THR A 172 -3.07 8.93 11.83
N ILE A 173 -3.51 8.43 10.68
CA ILE A 173 -3.59 9.24 9.44
C ILE A 173 -5.07 9.49 9.16
N ALA A 174 -5.45 10.74 8.93
CA ALA A 174 -6.80 11.10 8.55
C ALA A 174 -6.80 12.16 7.45
N GLY A 175 -7.92 12.31 6.74
CA GLY A 175 -8.06 13.37 5.75
C GLY A 175 -9.27 13.19 4.89
N ASN A 176 -9.32 13.95 3.80
CA ASN A 176 -10.42 13.97 2.85
C ASN A 176 -9.94 13.70 1.41
N VAL A 177 -10.78 13.04 0.61
CA VAL A 177 -10.53 12.80 -0.82
C VAL A 177 -11.59 13.52 -1.66
N THR A 178 -11.13 14.38 -2.56
CA THR A 178 -11.97 15.21 -3.43
C THR A 178 -11.65 15.03 -4.91
N ASP A 179 -12.61 15.39 -5.75
CA ASP A 179 -12.44 15.52 -7.20
C ASP A 179 -11.82 16.89 -7.51
N VAL A 180 -10.69 16.92 -8.22
CA VAL A 180 -9.97 18.17 -8.55
C VAL A 180 -10.83 19.16 -9.35
N SER A 181 -11.73 18.64 -10.19
CA SER A 181 -12.47 19.40 -11.21
C SER A 181 -13.74 20.00 -10.63
N THR A 182 -14.40 19.29 -9.71
CA THR A 182 -15.67 19.72 -9.11
C THR A 182 -15.53 20.18 -7.67
N SER A 183 -14.40 19.89 -7.01
CA SER A 183 -14.20 20.04 -5.55
C SER A 183 -15.22 19.27 -4.70
N LEU A 184 -15.93 18.31 -5.29
CA LEU A 184 -16.86 17.44 -4.56
C LEU A 184 -16.11 16.31 -3.89
N ALA A 185 -16.63 15.87 -2.76
CA ALA A 185 -16.12 14.71 -2.03
C ALA A 185 -16.27 13.42 -2.84
N ILE A 186 -15.27 12.55 -2.73
CA ILE A 186 -15.26 11.22 -3.35
C ILE A 186 -15.43 10.16 -2.26
N GLY A 187 -16.63 9.59 -2.18
CA GLY A 187 -16.90 8.44 -1.31
C GLY A 187 -16.53 7.11 -1.98
N GLY A 188 -16.06 6.15 -1.18
CA GLY A 188 -15.66 4.83 -1.66
C GLY A 188 -14.23 4.72 -2.20
N ALA A 189 -13.42 5.79 -2.10
CA ALA A 189 -12.02 5.75 -2.46
C ALA A 189 -11.22 4.95 -1.43
N LYS A 190 -10.29 4.11 -1.89
CA LYS A 190 -9.36 3.37 -1.04
C LYS A 190 -8.12 4.21 -0.80
N VAL A 191 -7.80 4.45 0.47
CA VAL A 191 -6.57 5.10 0.92
C VAL A 191 -5.70 4.06 1.62
N ALA A 192 -4.48 3.85 1.15
CA ALA A 192 -3.58 2.81 1.64
C ALA A 192 -2.20 3.38 2.00
N VAL A 193 -1.59 2.84 3.07
CA VAL A 193 -0.23 3.18 3.48
C VAL A 193 0.73 2.18 2.83
N GLU A 194 1.57 2.65 1.89
CA GLU A 194 2.48 1.80 1.13
C GLU A 194 3.46 1.05 2.04
N GLY A 195 3.75 -0.21 1.70
CA GLY A 195 4.62 -1.08 2.50
C GLY A 195 3.95 -1.71 3.72
N THR A 196 2.66 -1.44 3.96
CA THR A 196 1.88 -2.02 5.07
C THR A 196 0.59 -2.68 4.58
N ASN A 197 -0.15 -3.33 5.48
CA ASN A 197 -1.51 -3.82 5.21
C ASN A 197 -2.61 -2.84 5.65
N LEU A 198 -2.24 -1.62 6.08
CA LEU A 198 -3.17 -0.63 6.61
C LEU A 198 -3.82 0.17 5.48
N SER A 199 -5.15 0.26 5.52
CA SER A 199 -5.94 1.05 4.58
C SER A 199 -7.30 1.42 5.15
N ALA A 200 -7.91 2.45 4.60
CA ALA A 200 -9.28 2.86 4.87
C ALA A 200 -10.03 3.11 3.55
N THR A 201 -11.36 3.14 3.64
CA THR A 201 -12.23 3.56 2.54
C THR A 201 -12.94 4.83 2.95
N THR A 202 -12.98 5.83 2.05
CA THR A 202 -13.62 7.10 2.32
C THR A 202 -15.13 6.96 2.47
N ASP A 203 -15.71 7.74 3.38
CA ASP A 203 -17.16 7.80 3.59
C ASP A 203 -17.87 8.68 2.54
N ALA A 204 -19.18 8.91 2.70
CA ALA A 204 -19.96 9.71 1.76
C ALA A 204 -19.54 11.20 1.69
N ASN A 205 -18.83 11.70 2.71
CA ASN A 205 -18.26 13.05 2.75
C ASN A 205 -16.80 13.07 2.27
N GLY A 206 -16.25 11.93 1.85
CA GLY A 206 -14.87 11.80 1.37
C GLY A 206 -13.85 11.61 2.49
N ASP A 207 -14.30 11.51 3.75
CA ASP A 207 -13.42 11.44 4.91
C ASP A 207 -12.90 10.02 5.15
N TYR A 208 -11.66 9.90 5.63
CA TYR A 208 -11.06 8.63 6.01
C TYR A 208 -10.19 8.74 7.28
N THR A 209 -10.03 7.62 7.98
CA THR A 209 -9.14 7.49 9.15
C THR A 209 -8.46 6.12 9.12
N ILE A 210 -7.13 6.09 9.28
CA ILE A 210 -6.30 4.90 9.43
C ILE A 210 -5.59 5.01 10.78
N THR A 211 -5.95 4.14 11.72
CA THR A 211 -5.33 4.09 13.05
C THR A 211 -4.17 3.09 13.08
N ASP A 212 -3.44 3.09 14.20
CA ASP A 212 -2.40 2.10 14.51
C ASP A 212 -1.27 2.07 13.47
N VAL A 213 -0.95 3.24 12.90
CA VAL A 213 0.16 3.40 11.96
C VAL A 213 1.42 3.66 12.79
N ALA A 214 2.34 2.70 12.83
CA ALA A 214 3.64 2.87 13.46
C ALA A 214 4.31 4.19 13.04
N GLU A 215 4.93 4.93 13.94
CA GLU A 215 5.65 6.17 13.60
C GLU A 215 6.71 5.92 12.53
N GLY A 216 6.96 6.94 11.73
CA GLY A 216 7.84 6.85 10.58
C GLY A 216 7.34 7.67 9.40
N THR A 217 8.10 7.65 8.32
CA THR A 217 7.74 8.32 7.07
C THR A 217 7.20 7.31 6.08
N TYR A 218 5.98 7.57 5.60
CA TYR A 218 5.28 6.70 4.65
C TYR A 218 4.88 7.45 3.40
N THR A 219 4.58 6.68 2.37
CA THR A 219 3.80 7.16 1.23
C THR A 219 2.38 6.62 1.38
N VAL A 220 1.39 7.49 1.27
CA VAL A 220 -0.03 7.16 1.31
C VAL A 220 -0.60 7.38 -0.08
N THR A 221 -1.36 6.41 -0.57
CA THR A 221 -1.97 6.45 -1.91
C THR A 221 -3.48 6.37 -1.81
N ALA A 222 -4.16 7.33 -2.43
CA ALA A 222 -5.59 7.30 -2.65
C ALA A 222 -5.89 6.82 -4.08
N SER A 223 -6.87 5.91 -4.20
CA SER A 223 -7.27 5.32 -5.48
C SER A 223 -8.76 4.98 -5.49
N VAL A 224 -9.39 5.16 -6.64
CA VAL A 224 -10.80 4.81 -6.90
C VAL A 224 -10.99 4.64 -8.40
N ASP A 225 -11.94 3.80 -8.80
CA ASP A 225 -12.25 3.59 -10.22
C ASP A 225 -12.69 4.91 -10.88
N GLY A 226 -12.18 5.17 -12.09
CA GLY A 226 -12.48 6.39 -12.85
C GLY A 226 -11.60 7.59 -12.51
N TYR A 227 -10.60 7.45 -11.63
CA TYR A 227 -9.67 8.51 -11.24
C TYR A 227 -8.21 8.08 -11.34
N GLU A 228 -7.32 9.04 -11.65
CA GLU A 228 -5.88 8.85 -11.49
C GLU A 228 -5.56 8.75 -10.00
N SER A 229 -4.81 7.72 -9.60
CA SER A 229 -4.35 7.58 -8.22
C SER A 229 -3.35 8.68 -7.88
N ALA A 230 -3.39 9.19 -6.65
CA ALA A 230 -2.45 10.17 -6.14
C ALA A 230 -1.74 9.63 -4.90
N SER A 231 -0.44 9.91 -4.78
CA SER A 231 0.39 9.54 -3.62
C SER A 231 0.95 10.79 -2.93
N GLN A 232 1.03 10.75 -1.60
CA GLN A 232 1.64 11.79 -0.78
C GLN A 232 2.49 11.21 0.33
N GLY A 233 3.61 11.88 0.64
CA GLY A 233 4.44 11.55 1.79
C GLY A 233 3.82 12.07 3.09
N VAL A 234 3.91 11.29 4.16
CA VAL A 234 3.48 11.70 5.50
C VAL A 234 4.48 11.20 6.55
N THR A 235 4.76 12.03 7.54
CA THR A 235 5.42 11.60 8.77
C THR A 235 4.37 11.35 9.83
N VAL A 236 4.37 10.15 10.38
CA VAL A 236 3.52 9.74 11.49
C VAL A 236 4.35 9.81 12.76
N GLU A 237 3.81 10.46 13.77
CA GLU A 237 4.36 10.55 15.13
C GLU A 237 3.40 9.84 16.09
N ALA A 238 3.94 9.24 17.14
CA ALA A 238 3.15 8.53 18.15
C ALA A 238 2.06 9.41 18.76
N ASP A 239 0.86 8.85 18.96
CA ASP A 239 -0.31 9.50 19.56
C ASP A 239 -0.80 10.78 18.84
N ILE A 240 -0.30 11.06 17.64
CA ILE A 240 -0.66 12.23 16.82
C ILE A 240 -1.48 11.79 15.61
N THR A 241 -2.44 12.64 15.22
CA THR A 241 -3.15 12.50 13.94
C THR A 241 -2.48 13.37 12.87
N SER A 242 -1.86 12.74 11.88
CA SER A 242 -1.34 13.39 10.69
C SER A 242 -2.43 13.54 9.64
N THR A 243 -2.63 14.76 9.13
CA THR A 243 -3.64 15.04 8.09
C THR A 243 -3.04 14.94 6.69
N VAL A 244 -3.69 14.17 5.80
CA VAL A 244 -3.29 14.03 4.40
C VAL A 244 -4.55 14.07 3.51
N ASP A 245 -4.72 15.17 2.79
CA ASP A 245 -5.87 15.35 1.89
C ASP A 245 -5.49 15.07 0.44
N PHE A 246 -6.33 14.38 -0.32
CA PHE A 246 -6.10 14.08 -1.73
C PHE A 246 -7.11 14.81 -2.62
N ALA A 247 -6.61 15.36 -3.72
CA ALA A 247 -7.43 15.80 -4.84
C ALA A 247 -7.10 14.92 -6.04
N LEU A 248 -8.04 14.07 -6.46
CA LEU A 248 -7.85 13.14 -7.55
C LEU A 248 -8.30 13.76 -8.86
N ASN A 249 -7.52 13.56 -9.91
CA ASN A 249 -7.94 13.86 -11.27
C ASN A 249 -8.88 12.74 -11.73
N PRO A 250 -10.08 13.04 -12.25
CA PRO A 250 -10.80 12.06 -13.04
C PRO A 250 -9.86 11.55 -14.13
N LEU A 251 -9.87 10.24 -14.38
CA LEU A 251 -9.27 9.74 -15.60
C LEU A 251 -9.96 10.49 -16.72
N SER A 252 -9.20 11.31 -17.44
CA SER A 252 -9.68 11.81 -18.71
C SER A 252 -10.09 10.58 -19.48
N ALA A 253 -11.33 10.54 -19.94
CA ALA A 253 -11.72 9.56 -20.92
C ALA A 253 -10.77 9.76 -22.10
N THR A 254 -9.66 9.03 -22.12
CA THR A 254 -9.12 8.40 -23.32
C THR A 254 -10.12 7.32 -23.76
N GLY A 255 -11.41 7.65 -23.72
CA GLY A 255 -12.36 7.02 -24.60
C GLY A 255 -11.87 7.37 -25.98
N THR A 256 -11.77 6.36 -26.82
CA THR A 256 -11.69 6.52 -28.26
C THR A 256 -12.68 7.62 -28.66
N THR A 257 -12.16 8.78 -29.05
CA THR A 257 -13.00 9.90 -29.51
C THR A 257 -13.36 9.64 -30.95
N MET A 258 -14.52 10.11 -31.37
CA MET A 258 -14.97 10.08 -32.75
C MET A 258 -15.50 11.45 -33.17
N HIS A 259 -15.41 11.74 -34.47
CA HIS A 259 -15.86 12.97 -35.08
C HIS A 259 -16.44 12.70 -36.47
N VAL A 260 -17.22 13.66 -36.99
CA VAL A 260 -17.68 13.64 -38.39
C VAL A 260 -16.52 14.09 -39.28
N ASP A 261 -16.08 13.20 -40.17
CA ASP A 261 -15.01 13.48 -41.14
C ASP A 261 -15.57 14.13 -42.40
N SER A 262 -16.67 13.62 -42.93
CA SER A 262 -17.28 14.11 -44.17
C SER A 262 -18.78 13.78 -44.25
N ILE A 263 -19.50 14.59 -45.03
CA ILE A 263 -20.90 14.39 -45.40
C ILE A 263 -21.00 14.47 -46.93
N ASP A 264 -20.98 13.33 -47.60
CA ASP A 264 -21.11 13.26 -49.06
C ASP A 264 -22.58 13.28 -49.49
N MET A 265 -22.98 14.31 -50.24
CA MET A 265 -24.36 14.50 -50.69
C MET A 265 -24.60 13.96 -52.11
N SER A 266 -25.73 13.28 -52.32
CA SER A 266 -26.18 12.84 -53.64
C SER A 266 -27.70 12.98 -53.81
N LEU A 267 -28.16 13.06 -55.06
CA LEU A 267 -29.58 13.09 -55.39
C LEU A 267 -30.03 11.74 -55.95
N LYS A 268 -31.24 11.33 -55.56
CA LYS A 268 -31.92 10.14 -56.07
C LYS A 268 -33.23 10.56 -56.72
N THR A 269 -33.38 10.25 -58.01
CA THR A 269 -34.59 10.57 -58.78
C THR A 269 -35.35 9.30 -59.14
N SER A 270 -36.65 9.28 -58.84
CA SER A 270 -37.58 8.21 -59.20
C SER A 270 -38.84 8.80 -59.81
N GLY A 271 -38.84 8.97 -61.14
CA GLY A 271 -39.91 9.65 -61.86
C GLY A 271 -39.99 11.13 -61.43
N PRO A 272 -41.16 11.64 -61.00
CA PRO A 272 -41.29 13.03 -60.56
C PRO A 272 -40.73 13.28 -59.14
N LEU A 273 -40.30 12.24 -58.43
CA LEU A 273 -39.84 12.35 -57.05
C LEU A 273 -38.32 12.47 -56.99
N VAL A 274 -37.82 13.40 -56.20
CA VAL A 274 -36.40 13.56 -55.89
C VAL A 274 -36.23 13.58 -54.38
N ASN A 275 -35.25 12.84 -53.87
CA ASN A 275 -34.75 12.97 -52.50
C ASN A 275 -33.22 13.08 -52.50
N ALA A 276 -32.67 13.62 -51.42
CA ALA A 276 -31.23 13.64 -51.19
C ALA A 276 -30.81 12.45 -50.31
N ILE A 277 -29.57 12.02 -50.47
CA ILE A 277 -28.89 11.06 -49.60
C ILE A 277 -27.65 11.76 -49.05
N ALA A 278 -27.53 11.79 -47.72
CA ALA A 278 -26.33 12.21 -47.02
C ALA A 278 -25.58 10.96 -46.56
N THR A 279 -24.35 10.75 -47.04
CA THR A 279 -23.48 9.69 -46.54
C THR A 279 -22.48 10.30 -45.57
N VAL A 280 -22.67 10.01 -44.29
CA VAL A 280 -21.84 10.55 -43.20
C VAL A 280 -20.74 9.56 -42.86
N THR A 281 -19.49 10.02 -42.83
CA THR A 281 -18.32 9.23 -42.42
C THR A 281 -17.86 9.63 -41.02
N ILE A 282 -17.69 8.66 -40.12
CA ILE A 282 -17.24 8.86 -38.74
C ILE A 282 -15.87 8.22 -38.54
N TYR A 283 -14.89 9.02 -38.11
CA TYR A 283 -13.53 8.60 -37.81
C TYR A 283 -13.15 8.82 -36.34
N ASP A 284 -12.21 8.01 -35.87
CA ASP A 284 -11.55 8.24 -34.59
C ASP A 284 -10.44 9.30 -34.69
N ALA A 285 -9.82 9.65 -33.56
CA ALA A 285 -8.70 10.60 -33.52
C ALA A 285 -7.47 10.20 -34.38
N ASN A 286 -7.37 8.93 -34.80
CA ASN A 286 -6.29 8.41 -35.63
C ASN A 286 -6.69 8.27 -37.10
N ASN A 287 -7.85 8.82 -37.52
CA ASN A 287 -8.43 8.67 -38.85
C ASN A 287 -8.79 7.22 -39.21
N THR A 288 -9.22 6.44 -38.22
CA THR A 288 -9.71 5.07 -38.42
C THR A 288 -11.24 5.07 -38.49
N PRO A 289 -11.87 4.35 -39.45
CA PRO A 289 -13.30 4.15 -39.51
C PRO A 289 -13.93 3.63 -38.22
N VAL A 290 -15.02 4.26 -37.77
CA VAL A 290 -15.75 3.85 -36.56
C VAL A 290 -17.04 3.13 -36.93
N GLU A 291 -17.03 1.80 -36.91
CA GLU A 291 -18.23 0.96 -37.10
C GLU A 291 -19.16 1.02 -35.89
N GLY A 292 -20.48 0.94 -36.11
CA GLY A 292 -21.47 0.79 -35.03
C GLY A 292 -21.83 2.08 -34.29
N ALA A 293 -21.38 3.24 -34.77
CA ALA A 293 -21.79 4.53 -34.22
C ALA A 293 -23.16 4.93 -34.75
N THR A 294 -24.06 5.36 -33.87
CA THR A 294 -25.37 5.88 -34.25
C THR A 294 -25.24 7.37 -34.57
N VAL A 295 -25.43 7.75 -35.84
CA VAL A 295 -25.44 9.14 -36.30
C VAL A 295 -26.88 9.61 -36.38
N SER A 296 -27.16 10.82 -35.89
CA SER A 296 -28.45 11.48 -36.02
C SER A 296 -28.30 12.89 -36.55
N GLY A 297 -29.26 13.34 -37.36
CA GLY A 297 -29.22 14.68 -37.94
C GLY A 297 -30.58 15.18 -38.43
N GLN A 298 -30.57 16.39 -38.98
CA GLN A 298 -31.75 17.09 -39.48
C GLN A 298 -31.58 17.42 -40.96
N TRP A 299 -32.64 17.19 -41.72
CA TRP A 299 -32.82 17.76 -43.04
C TRP A 299 -33.43 19.16 -42.94
N SER A 300 -32.99 20.04 -43.84
CA SER A 300 -33.55 21.38 -44.02
C SER A 300 -33.53 21.79 -45.50
N GLY A 301 -34.19 22.91 -45.82
CA GLY A 301 -34.36 23.39 -47.20
C GLY A 301 -35.61 22.79 -47.84
N ALA A 302 -35.44 21.78 -48.67
CA ALA A 302 -36.53 21.13 -49.40
C ALA A 302 -37.40 20.20 -48.52
N THR A 303 -36.86 19.69 -47.42
CA THR A 303 -37.56 18.91 -46.38
C THR A 303 -37.15 19.40 -45.00
N THR A 304 -37.79 18.92 -43.92
CA THR A 304 -37.57 19.41 -42.53
C THR A 304 -37.68 18.29 -41.49
N ASP A 305 -37.24 17.10 -41.84
CA ASP A 305 -37.34 15.88 -41.06
C ASP A 305 -36.02 15.50 -40.38
N SER A 306 -36.07 14.52 -39.48
CA SER A 306 -34.91 14.01 -38.75
C SER A 306 -34.67 12.56 -39.10
N ASP A 307 -33.42 12.20 -39.33
CA ASP A 307 -33.02 10.83 -39.61
C ASP A 307 -31.89 10.38 -38.70
N SER A 308 -31.80 9.06 -38.52
CA SER A 308 -30.69 8.42 -37.84
C SER A 308 -30.38 7.05 -38.42
N GLY A 309 -29.15 6.61 -38.24
CA GLY A 309 -28.69 5.30 -38.68
C GLY A 309 -27.38 4.92 -38.00
N VAL A 310 -26.92 3.70 -38.25
CA VAL A 310 -25.70 3.16 -37.65
C VAL A 310 -24.63 3.00 -38.72
N THR A 311 -23.40 3.39 -38.41
CA THR A 311 -22.26 3.25 -39.32
C THR A 311 -21.88 1.80 -39.57
N ASP A 312 -21.50 1.49 -40.81
CA ASP A 312 -21.00 0.20 -41.23
C ASP A 312 -19.50 0.01 -40.93
N THR A 313 -18.89 -1.07 -41.44
CA THR A 313 -17.45 -1.38 -41.26
C THR A 313 -16.51 -0.31 -41.84
N ASN A 314 -16.99 0.54 -42.75
CA ASN A 314 -16.24 1.68 -43.29
C ASN A 314 -16.50 2.97 -42.53
N GLY A 315 -17.21 2.92 -41.40
CA GLY A 315 -17.56 4.08 -40.61
C GLY A 315 -18.63 4.96 -41.28
N GLN A 316 -19.38 4.42 -42.24
CA GLN A 316 -20.31 5.19 -43.06
C GLN A 316 -21.77 4.85 -42.78
N VAL A 317 -22.64 5.86 -42.85
CA VAL A 317 -24.09 5.71 -42.81
C VAL A 317 -24.75 6.62 -43.84
N SER A 318 -25.68 6.06 -44.62
CA SER A 318 -26.48 6.83 -45.58
C SER A 318 -27.86 7.10 -45.02
N LEU A 319 -28.23 8.38 -44.95
CA LEU A 319 -29.54 8.87 -44.51
C LEU A 319 -30.25 9.48 -45.72
N GLU A 320 -31.53 9.18 -45.92
CA GLU A 320 -32.31 9.64 -47.08
C GLU A 320 -33.36 10.64 -46.63
N SER A 321 -33.38 11.84 -47.22
CA SER A 321 -34.46 12.80 -46.98
C SER A 321 -35.81 12.27 -47.45
N ASP A 322 -36.88 12.91 -46.98
CA ASP A 322 -38.18 12.82 -47.61
C ASP A 322 -38.14 13.17 -49.11
N LYS A 323 -39.10 12.62 -49.87
CA LYS A 323 -39.21 12.83 -51.32
C LYS A 323 -40.03 14.07 -51.65
N VAL A 324 -39.47 14.93 -52.51
CA VAL A 324 -40.16 16.10 -53.06
C VAL A 324 -40.60 15.81 -54.50
N LYS A 325 -41.85 16.15 -54.83
CA LYS A 325 -42.41 15.96 -56.18
C LYS A 325 -42.19 17.19 -57.05
N ASN A 326 -41.58 17.00 -58.22
CA ASN A 326 -41.25 18.02 -59.21
C ASN A 326 -40.60 19.28 -58.60
N PRO A 327 -39.56 19.14 -57.76
CA PRO A 327 -38.87 20.30 -57.21
C PRO A 327 -38.26 21.15 -58.34
N PRO A 328 -38.43 22.49 -58.31
CA PRO A 328 -37.78 23.39 -59.26
C PRO A 328 -36.25 23.28 -59.23
N SER A 329 -35.57 23.64 -60.33
CA SER A 329 -34.10 23.77 -60.32
C SER A 329 -33.66 24.83 -59.30
N GLY A 330 -32.57 24.55 -58.60
CA GLY A 330 -32.11 25.35 -57.46
C GLY A 330 -32.78 25.01 -56.13
N THR A 331 -33.67 24.01 -56.09
CA THR A 331 -34.15 23.45 -54.81
C THR A 331 -32.98 22.78 -54.08
N THR A 332 -32.74 23.16 -52.83
CA THR A 332 -31.60 22.68 -52.03
C THR A 332 -32.06 21.78 -50.89
N PHE A 333 -31.37 20.67 -50.70
CA PHE A 333 -31.46 19.81 -49.53
C PHE A 333 -30.20 20.00 -48.71
N THR A 334 -30.35 20.23 -47.42
CA THR A 334 -29.23 20.41 -46.48
C THR A 334 -29.38 19.39 -45.37
N PHE A 335 -28.31 18.66 -45.05
CA PHE A 335 -28.28 17.77 -43.90
C PHE A 335 -27.29 18.30 -42.87
N THR A 336 -27.68 18.32 -41.59
CA THR A 336 -26.84 18.73 -40.47
C THR A 336 -26.80 17.63 -39.42
N VAL A 337 -25.60 17.16 -39.07
CA VAL A 337 -25.42 16.19 -37.99
C VAL A 337 -25.66 16.87 -36.64
N ASN A 338 -26.51 16.28 -35.81
CA ASN A 338 -26.79 16.75 -34.45
C ASN A 338 -25.93 16.04 -33.41
N ASP A 339 -25.85 14.71 -33.50
CA ASP A 339 -25.21 13.88 -32.48
C ASP A 339 -24.71 12.55 -33.05
N VAL A 340 -23.67 12.00 -32.44
CA VAL A 340 -23.09 10.69 -32.76
C VAL A 340 -22.88 9.91 -31.45
N ILE A 341 -23.48 8.73 -31.33
CA ILE A 341 -23.49 7.96 -30.07
C ILE A 341 -22.92 6.55 -30.29
N LYS A 342 -21.99 6.15 -29.43
CA LYS A 342 -21.46 4.77 -29.35
C LYS A 342 -20.98 4.49 -27.92
N ASP A 343 -21.33 3.32 -27.38
CA ASP A 343 -21.00 2.96 -26.00
C ASP A 343 -19.48 2.91 -25.77
N GLY A 344 -19.00 3.60 -24.73
CA GLY A 344 -17.57 3.75 -24.45
C GLY A 344 -16.80 4.72 -25.37
N TRP A 345 -17.48 5.47 -26.22
CA TRP A 345 -16.88 6.49 -27.11
C TRP A 345 -17.39 7.88 -26.78
N THR A 346 -16.55 8.88 -27.04
CA THR A 346 -16.92 10.30 -26.89
C THR A 346 -17.00 10.94 -28.27
N TYR A 347 -18.15 11.52 -28.62
CA TYR A 347 -18.28 12.35 -29.82
C TYR A 347 -17.73 13.75 -29.54
N ASP A 348 -16.63 14.09 -30.21
CA ASP A 348 -16.02 15.42 -30.16
C ASP A 348 -16.47 16.24 -31.37
N SER A 349 -17.60 16.94 -31.21
CA SER A 349 -18.13 17.82 -32.27
C SER A 349 -17.22 19.01 -32.59
N GLY A 350 -16.30 19.38 -31.67
CA GLY A 350 -15.29 20.41 -31.92
C GLY A 350 -14.19 19.95 -32.87
N ALA A 351 -14.03 18.63 -33.05
CA ALA A 351 -13.09 18.02 -33.97
C ALA A 351 -13.71 17.68 -35.34
N ASN A 352 -14.99 17.97 -35.57
CA ASN A 352 -15.63 17.72 -36.85
C ASN A 352 -14.92 18.49 -37.99
N SER A 353 -14.56 17.76 -39.05
CA SER A 353 -14.14 18.36 -40.33
C SER A 353 -15.34 18.94 -41.07
N GLU A 354 -16.53 18.36 -40.86
CA GLU A 354 -17.78 18.81 -41.44
C GLU A 354 -18.94 18.58 -40.47
N THR A 355 -19.94 19.46 -40.46
CA THR A 355 -21.14 19.32 -39.60
C THR A 355 -22.43 19.44 -40.40
N SER A 356 -22.37 20.04 -41.59
CA SER A 356 -23.50 20.15 -42.49
C SER A 356 -23.02 20.24 -43.92
N ASP A 357 -23.74 19.59 -44.85
CA ASP A 357 -23.54 19.77 -46.29
C ASP A 357 -24.88 19.90 -47.02
N SER A 358 -24.83 20.38 -48.26
CA SER A 358 -26.01 20.68 -49.09
C SER A 358 -25.83 20.29 -50.54
N ILE A 359 -26.93 19.88 -51.17
CA ILE A 359 -26.99 19.63 -52.61
C ILE A 359 -28.23 20.26 -53.23
N SER A 360 -28.08 20.80 -54.44
CA SER A 360 -29.17 21.41 -55.21
C SER A 360 -29.46 20.66 -56.50
N ILE A 361 -30.72 20.75 -56.96
CA ILE A 361 -31.21 20.17 -58.22
C ILE A 361 -30.85 20.98 -59.46
#